data_AF-A0A7V9PJX9-F1
#
_entry.id   AF-A0A7V9PJX9-F1
#
_cell.length_a   1.000
_cell.length_b   1.000
_cell.length_c   1.000
_cell.angle_alpha   90.00
_cell.angle_beta   90.00
_cell.angle_gamma   90.00
#
_symmetry.space_group_name_H-M   'P 1'
#
loop_
_entity.id
_entity.type
_entity.pdbx_description
1 polymer ?
#
loop_
_entity_poly.entity_id
_entity_poly.type
_entity_poly.pdbx_seq_one_letter_code
_entity_poly.pdbx_strand_id
1 'polypeptide(L)'
;HLEWRFELPAPALPLGSFATTGPSLILAPFVAAGWADRTPAGLPWTATDGVRPVAGFALELFMRIVRIEAGVGLRDGGVGVAVDINRDWWGIL
;
A
#
# COMPACT_ATOMS: atom_id res chain seq x y z
N HIS A 1 12.62 -0.78 1.96
CA HIS A 1 11.45 0.06 1.60
C HIS A 1 11.58 1.36 2.38
N LEU A 2 11.48 2.49 1.69
CA LEU A 2 11.48 3.83 2.29
C LEU A 2 10.21 4.56 1.85
N GLU A 3 9.49 5.14 2.81
CA GLU A 3 8.29 5.94 2.56
C GLU A 3 8.37 7.26 3.34
N TRP A 4 7.78 8.31 2.77
CA TRP A 4 7.57 9.60 3.44
C TRP A 4 6.09 9.77 3.69
N ARG A 5 5.70 10.21 4.87
CA ARG A 5 4.28 10.20 5.27
C ARG A 5 3.80 11.62 5.48
N PHE A 6 2.73 11.99 4.79
CA PHE A 6 2.10 13.29 4.88
C PHE A 6 0.65 13.12 5.28
N GLU A 7 0.27 13.68 6.42
CA GLU A 7 -1.12 13.77 6.80
C GLU A 7 -1.77 14.93 6.03
N LEU A 8 -2.83 14.62 5.28
CA LEU A 8 -3.56 15.57 4.45
C LEU A 8 -5.02 15.66 4.93
N PRO A 9 -5.64 16.86 4.86
CA PRO A 9 -7.06 16.98 5.12
C PRO A 9 -7.86 16.20 4.08
N ALA A 10 -8.93 15.54 4.53
CA ALA A 10 -9.81 14.73 3.70
C ALA A 10 -11.28 14.93 4.14
N PRO A 11 -12.25 14.77 3.22
CA PRO A 11 -13.66 14.79 3.60
C PRO A 11 -13.96 13.67 4.61
N ALA A 12 -14.52 14.06 5.76
CA ALA A 12 -15.02 13.11 6.73
C ALA A 12 -16.35 12.53 6.25
N LEU A 13 -16.40 11.23 5.99
CA LEU A 13 -17.62 10.53 5.61
C LEU A 13 -18.29 9.98 6.88
N PRO A 14 -19.60 10.20 7.09
CA PRO A 14 -20.31 9.62 8.21
C PRO A 14 -20.48 8.11 8.01
N LEU A 15 -20.28 7.34 9.07
CA LEU A 15 -20.48 5.90 9.13
C LEU A 15 -21.64 5.62 10.10
N GLY A 16 -22.85 5.89 9.64
CA GLY A 16 -24.05 5.88 10.50
C GLY A 16 -24.05 7.01 11.54
N SER A 17 -24.76 6.81 12.65
CA SER A 17 -24.90 7.81 13.73
C SER A 17 -23.77 7.80 14.76
N PHE A 18 -22.87 6.81 14.70
CA PHE A 18 -21.91 6.53 15.78
C PHE A 18 -20.45 6.76 15.39
N ALA A 19 -20.14 6.82 14.09
CA ALA A 19 -18.77 6.89 13.62
C ALA A 19 -18.63 7.79 12.37
N THR A 20 -17.38 8.14 12.07
CA THR A 20 -16.97 8.82 10.85
C THR A 20 -15.64 8.23 10.40
N THR A 21 -15.24 8.45 9.15
CA THR A 21 -13.92 8.10 8.62
C THR A 21 -12.80 9.05 9.04
N GLY A 22 -13.15 10.12 9.76
CA GLY A 22 -12.19 11.13 10.21
C GLY A 22 -11.86 12.15 9.11
N PRO A 23 -11.31 13.32 9.50
CA PRO A 23 -11.08 14.42 8.59
C PRO A 23 -9.69 14.40 7.93
N SER A 24 -8.96 13.29 8.02
CA SER A 24 -7.61 13.18 7.44
C SER A 24 -7.35 11.84 6.78
N LEU A 25 -6.40 11.86 5.84
CA LEU A 25 -5.80 10.69 5.22
C LEU A 25 -4.27 10.81 5.26
N ILE A 26 -3.56 9.72 5.03
CA ILE A 26 -2.10 9.76 4.86
C ILE A 26 -1.77 9.51 3.39
N LEU A 27 -1.07 10.45 2.76
CA LEU A 27 -0.39 10.23 1.49
C LEU A 27 1.06 9.84 1.79
N ALA A 28 1.50 8.72 1.23
CA ALA A 28 2.85 8.23 1.42
C ALA A 28 3.54 7.89 0.09
N PRO A 29 4.27 8.84 -0.52
CA PRO A 29 5.20 8.51 -1.59
C PRO A 29 6.26 7.53 -1.08
N PHE A 30 6.64 6.56 -1.90
CA PHE A 30 7.60 5.54 -1.50
C PHE A 30 8.53 5.12 -2.64
N VAL A 31 9.67 4.57 -2.22
CA VAL A 31 10.57 3.78 -3.07
C VAL A 31 10.86 2.44 -2.40
N ALA A 32 10.79 1.38 -3.20
CA ALA A 32 11.02 0.02 -2.76
C ALA A 32 11.95 -0.69 -3.75
N ALA A 33 12.61 -1.74 -3.27
CA ALA A 33 13.39 -2.64 -4.10
C ALA A 33 13.29 -4.04 -3.51
N GLY A 34 13.12 -5.04 -4.36
CA GLY A 34 13.08 -6.44 -3.98
C GLY A 34 13.76 -7.33 -5.00
N TRP A 35 14.11 -8.54 -4.61
CA TRP A 35 14.58 -9.59 -5.50
C TRP A 35 14.14 -10.95 -4.95
N ALA A 36 13.94 -11.90 -5.83
CA ALA A 36 13.70 -13.30 -5.52
C ALA A 36 14.68 -14.16 -6.30
N ASP A 37 15.61 -14.80 -5.59
CA ASP A 37 16.67 -15.63 -6.18
C ASP A 37 16.12 -16.97 -6.72
N ARG A 38 15.04 -17.48 -6.13
CA ARG A 38 14.45 -18.77 -6.47
C ARG A 38 12.94 -18.67 -6.58
N THR A 39 12.38 -19.46 -7.50
CA THR A 39 10.93 -19.67 -7.65
C THR A 39 10.41 -20.47 -6.46
N PRO A 40 9.48 -19.94 -5.64
CA PRO A 40 8.87 -20.68 -4.56
C PRO A 40 8.04 -21.86 -5.09
N ALA A 41 8.13 -23.03 -4.43
CA ALA A 41 7.37 -24.21 -4.85
C ALA A 41 5.87 -24.03 -4.57
N GLY A 42 5.02 -24.38 -5.54
CA GLY A 42 3.56 -24.37 -5.39
C GLY A 42 2.91 -22.99 -5.45
N LEU A 43 3.66 -21.93 -5.79
CA LEU A 43 3.15 -20.58 -5.95
C LEU A 43 3.34 -20.11 -7.39
N PRO A 44 2.47 -19.23 -7.92
CA PRO A 44 2.55 -18.76 -9.31
C PRO A 44 3.68 -17.74 -9.55
N TRP A 45 4.55 -17.50 -8.57
CA TRP A 45 5.60 -16.48 -8.63
C TRP A 45 6.90 -17.03 -9.19
N THR A 46 7.62 -16.22 -9.96
CA THR A 46 8.90 -16.56 -10.58
C THR A 46 10.08 -15.85 -9.90
N ALA A 47 11.28 -16.42 -10.05
CA ALA A 47 12.51 -15.72 -9.71
C ALA A 47 12.65 -14.42 -10.54
N THR A 48 13.31 -13.42 -9.96
CA THR A 48 13.57 -12.13 -10.59
C THR A 48 14.95 -12.09 -11.24
N ASP A 49 15.11 -11.34 -12.33
CA ASP A 49 16.38 -11.07 -13.00
C ASP A 49 17.23 -9.98 -12.29
N GLY A 50 17.42 -10.17 -10.99
CA GLY A 50 18.09 -9.23 -10.10
C GLY A 50 17.14 -8.27 -9.37
N VAL A 51 17.66 -7.13 -8.93
CA VAL A 51 16.89 -6.16 -8.13
C VAL A 51 15.81 -5.49 -8.98
N ARG A 52 14.60 -5.43 -8.44
CA ARG A 52 13.40 -4.82 -9.03
C ARG A 52 13.01 -3.58 -8.21
N PRO A 53 13.50 -2.38 -8.57
CA PRO A 53 13.14 -1.14 -7.91
C PRO A 53 11.76 -0.64 -8.38
N VAL A 54 10.99 -0.06 -7.47
CA VAL A 54 9.65 0.49 -7.68
C VAL A 54 9.57 1.86 -7.00
N ALA A 55 8.91 2.82 -7.65
CA ALA A 55 8.48 4.05 -7.01
C ALA A 55 6.96 4.17 -7.10
N GLY A 56 6.34 4.76 -6.09
CA GLY A 56 4.88 4.82 -6.04
C GLY A 56 4.34 5.74 -4.97
N PHE A 57 3.02 5.65 -4.80
CA PHE A 57 2.27 6.33 -3.76
C PHE A 57 1.39 5.33 -3.03
N ALA A 58 1.26 5.55 -1.73
CA ALA A 58 0.29 4.88 -0.90
C ALA A 58 -0.69 5.90 -0.30
N LEU A 59 -1.93 5.46 -0.10
CA LEU A 59 -2.98 6.19 0.60
C LEU A 59 -3.45 5.34 1.77
N GLU A 60 -3.43 5.89 2.99
CA GLU A 60 -4.10 5.29 4.14
C GLU A 60 -5.38 6.07 4.43
N LEU A 61 -6.50 5.36 4.39
CA LEU A 61 -7.85 5.89 4.48
C LEU A 61 -8.51 5.38 5.76
N PHE A 62 -9.58 6.07 6.16
CA PHE A 62 -10.51 5.63 7.22
C PHE A 62 -9.78 5.29 8.52
N MET A 63 -9.06 6.24 9.11
CA MET A 63 -8.21 6.01 10.29
C MET A 63 -7.20 4.87 10.12
N ARG A 64 -6.61 4.74 8.92
CA ARG A 64 -5.58 3.73 8.60
C ARG A 64 -6.11 2.29 8.62
N ILE A 65 -7.42 2.10 8.40
CA ILE A 65 -8.03 0.78 8.20
C ILE A 65 -7.66 0.24 6.82
N VAL A 66 -7.78 1.07 5.79
CA VAL A 66 -7.54 0.66 4.40
C VAL A 66 -6.29 1.34 3.90
N ARG A 67 -5.42 0.56 3.25
CA ARG A 67 -4.26 1.07 2.52
C ARG A 67 -4.36 0.69 1.05
N ILE A 68 -4.13 1.66 0.19
CA ILE A 68 -4.10 1.48 -1.26
C ILE A 68 -2.73 1.92 -1.74
N GLU A 69 -2.03 1.06 -2.47
CA GLU A 69 -0.73 1.37 -3.05
C GLU A 69 -0.80 1.28 -4.57
N ALA A 70 -0.17 2.23 -5.26
CA ALA A 70 0.05 2.18 -6.69
C ALA A 70 1.50 2.52 -6.98
N GLY A 71 2.15 1.71 -7.82
CA GLY A 71 3.57 1.87 -8.12
C GLY A 71 3.94 1.48 -9.54
N VAL A 72 5.08 1.99 -9.97
CA VAL A 72 5.70 1.68 -11.26
C VAL A 72 7.11 1.14 -11.06
N GLY A 73 7.40 0.01 -11.73
CA GLY A 73 8.73 -0.57 -11.80
C GLY A 73 9.68 0.36 -12.55
N LEU A 74 10.79 0.74 -11.92
CA LEU A 74 11.74 1.70 -12.50
C LEU A 74 12.63 1.08 -13.60
N ARG A 75 12.66 -0.26 -13.71
CA ARG A 75 13.45 -0.97 -14.74
C ARG A 75 12.68 -1.22 -16.03
N ASP A 76 11.41 -1.58 -15.93
CA ASP A 76 10.59 -2.06 -17.06
C ASP A 76 9.27 -1.30 -17.24
N GLY A 77 8.95 -0.36 -16.35
CA GLY A 77 7.71 0.42 -16.41
C GLY A 77 6.45 -0.35 -16.00
N GLY A 78 6.58 -1.56 -15.45
CA GLY A 78 5.43 -2.35 -15.02
C GLY A 78 4.63 -1.64 -13.92
N VAL A 79 3.31 -1.54 -14.07
CA VAL A 79 2.43 -0.88 -13.10
C VAL A 79 1.75 -1.93 -12.23
N GLY A 80 1.68 -1.66 -10.93
CA GLY A 80 0.98 -2.50 -9.96
C GLY A 80 0.12 -1.68 -9.02
N VAL A 81 -0.97 -2.30 -8.56
CA VAL A 81 -1.86 -1.75 -7.53
C VAL A 81 -2.09 -2.83 -6.46
N ALA A 82 -2.05 -2.45 -5.20
CA ALA A 82 -2.37 -3.31 -4.07
C ALA A 82 -3.38 -2.62 -3.15
N VAL A 83 -4.26 -3.41 -2.52
CA VAL A 83 -5.18 -2.94 -1.50
C VAL A 83 -5.09 -3.88 -0.31
N ASP A 84 -4.80 -3.31 0.86
CA ASP A 84 -4.64 -4.03 2.11
C ASP A 84 -5.56 -3.47 3.19
N ILE A 85 -6.06 -4.36 4.03
CA ILE A 85 -6.77 -4.00 5.27
C ILE A 85 -5.77 -4.17 6.42
N ASN A 86 -5.61 -3.12 7.23
CA ASN A 86 -4.67 -3.12 8.33
C ASN A 86 -4.98 -4.27 9.31
N ARG A 87 -3.97 -5.13 9.53
CA ARG A 87 -4.04 -6.32 10.37
C ARG A 87 -4.47 -6.04 11.81
N ASP A 88 -4.25 -4.82 12.31
CA ASP A 88 -4.62 -4.43 13.67
C ASP A 88 -6.15 -4.50 13.88
N TRP A 89 -6.93 -4.48 12.79
CA TRP A 89 -8.38 -4.58 12.79
C TRP A 89 -8.92 -6.02 12.70
N TRP A 90 -8.08 -7.02 12.48
CA TRP A 90 -8.56 -8.40 12.30
C TRP A 90 -9.15 -9.02 13.57
N GLY A 91 -8.78 -8.53 14.76
CA GLY A 91 -9.32 -9.02 16.02
C GLY A 91 -10.70 -8.47 16.40
N ILE A 92 -11.22 -7.51 15.63
CA ILE A 92 -12.49 -6.79 15.90
C ILE A 92 -13.48 -6.88 14.73
N LEU A 93 -13.15 -7.66 13.70
CA LEU A 93 -14.03 -8.03 12.59
C LEU A 93 -14.66 -9.40 12.81
#